data_AF-A0A661NJL8-F1
#
_entry.id   AF-A0A661NJL8-F1
#
_cell.length_a   1.000
_cell.length_b   1.000
_cell.length_c   1.000
_cell.angle_alpha   90.00
_cell.angle_beta   90.00
_cell.angle_gamma   90.00
#
_symmetry.space_group_name_H-M   'P 1'
#
loop_
_entity.id
_entity.type
_entity.pdbx_description
1 polymer ?
#
loop_
_entity_poly.entity_id
_entity_poly.type
_entity_poly.pdbx_seq_one_letter_code
_entity_poly.pdbx_strand_id
1 'polypeptide(L)'
;RLLLPDAELVISTREPARLRDRLIPLGVTRMSAGSRTTPGAYGTSIDDAAAGQFSTDDRRSVAELARAIRAAGYAVVTKDFDPAFLGPERAA
;
A
#
# COMPACT_ATOMS: atom_id res chain seq x y z
N ARG A 1 13.58 12.59 5.37
CA ARG A 1 13.59 12.84 6.83
C ARG A 1 14.73 13.73 7.30
N LEU A 2 16.00 13.47 6.99
CA LEU A 2 17.12 14.34 7.45
C LEU A 2 17.14 15.70 6.75
N LEU A 3 17.08 15.74 5.41
CA LEU A 3 17.06 16.99 4.64
C LEU A 3 15.66 17.59 4.54
N LEU A 4 14.67 16.73 4.26
CA LEU A 4 13.25 17.10 4.15
C LEU A 4 12.46 16.28 5.19
N PRO A 5 12.21 16.83 6.39
CA PRO A 5 11.53 16.13 7.48
C PRO A 5 10.03 16.01 7.26
N ASP A 6 9.41 16.91 6.50
CA ASP A 6 7.96 16.93 6.29
C ASP A 6 7.52 16.33 4.94
N ALA A 7 8.47 16.14 4.01
CA ALA A 7 8.14 15.58 2.70
C ALA A 7 7.63 14.14 2.81
N GLU A 8 6.62 13.78 2.02
CA GLU A 8 6.14 12.40 1.99
C GLU A 8 7.19 11.46 1.38
N LEU A 9 7.36 10.27 1.96
CA LEU A 9 8.15 9.20 1.36
C LEU A 9 7.24 8.01 1.05
N VAL A 10 7.07 7.72 -0.24
CA VAL A 10 6.15 6.73 -0.75
C VAL A 10 6.91 5.53 -1.31
N ILE A 11 6.58 4.31 -0.85
CA ILE A 11 7.14 3.06 -1.38
C ILE A 11 6.05 2.21 -2.02
N SER A 12 6.18 1.98 -3.33
CA SER A 12 5.26 1.18 -4.14
C SER A 12 5.48 -0.33 -3.97
N THR A 13 4.63 -1.14 -4.60
CA THR A 13 4.78 -2.61 -4.69
C THR A 13 5.81 -3.06 -5.73
N ARG A 14 6.56 -2.14 -6.36
CA ARG A 14 7.71 -2.49 -7.21
C ARG A 14 8.87 -3.08 -6.41
N GLU A 15 8.94 -2.76 -5.12
CA GLU A 15 9.96 -3.27 -4.22
C GLU A 15 9.52 -4.60 -3.57
N PRO A 16 10.44 -5.55 -3.32
CA PRO A 16 10.11 -6.81 -2.68
C PRO A 16 9.74 -6.64 -1.21
N ALA A 17 8.87 -7.52 -0.69
CA ALA A 17 8.41 -7.50 0.70
C ALA A 17 9.56 -7.35 1.72
N ARG A 18 10.66 -8.10 1.53
CA ARG A 18 11.85 -8.05 2.41
C ARG A 18 12.47 -6.65 2.50
N LEU A 19 12.56 -5.94 1.38
CA LEU A 19 13.11 -4.57 1.37
C LEU A 19 12.12 -3.64 2.06
N ARG A 20 10.84 -3.73 1.68
CA ARG A 20 9.76 -2.91 2.22
C ARG A 20 9.67 -3.01 3.73
N ASP A 21 9.78 -4.22 4.29
CA ASP A 21 9.75 -4.46 5.75
C ASP A 21 10.91 -3.76 6.47
N ARG A 22 12.10 -3.74 5.86
CA ARG A 22 13.28 -3.05 6.40
C ARG A 22 13.20 -1.53 6.26
N LEU A 23 12.40 -1.02 5.34
CA LEU A 23 12.19 0.41 5.13
C LEU A 23 11.13 1.01 6.07
N ILE A 24 10.25 0.19 6.66
CA ILE A 24 9.23 0.65 7.63
C ILE A 24 9.83 1.54 8.71
N PRO A 25 10.91 1.16 9.43
CA PRO A 25 11.47 2.00 10.48
C PRO A 25 12.27 3.21 9.99
N LEU A 26 12.49 3.35 8.67
CA LEU A 26 13.37 4.36 8.09
C LEU A 26 12.63 5.61 7.57
N GLY A 27 11.42 5.85 8.08
CA GLY A 27 10.68 7.09 7.82
C GLY A 27 9.86 7.11 6.54
N VAL A 28 9.52 5.94 6.00
CA VAL A 28 8.47 5.78 4.97
C VAL A 28 7.12 6.18 5.57
N THR A 29 6.37 7.03 4.87
CA THR A 29 5.07 7.54 5.36
C THR A 29 3.88 7.01 4.59
N ARG A 30 4.07 6.46 3.38
CA ARG A 30 3.01 5.78 2.65
C ARG A 30 3.52 4.58 1.88
N MET A 31 2.72 3.52 1.88
CA MET A 31 3.03 2.27 1.21
C MET A 31 1.79 1.78 0.44
N SER A 32 1.98 1.42 -0.83
CA SER A 32 0.92 0.77 -1.62
C SER A 32 0.76 -0.70 -1.20
N ALA A 33 -0.44 -1.25 -1.20
CA ALA A 33 -0.68 -2.67 -0.88
C ALA A 33 -1.76 -3.24 -1.79
N GLY A 34 -1.73 -4.56 -2.03
CA GLY A 34 -2.71 -5.24 -2.89
C GLY A 34 -2.81 -4.63 -4.29
N SER A 35 -1.72 -4.06 -4.81
CA SER A 35 -1.77 -3.26 -6.03
C SER A 35 -1.90 -4.13 -7.27
N ARG A 36 -2.85 -3.77 -8.14
CA ARG A 36 -3.00 -4.25 -9.51
C ARG A 36 -2.64 -3.12 -10.47
N THR A 37 -1.74 -3.40 -11.40
CA THR A 37 -1.16 -2.41 -12.35
C THR A 37 -1.78 -2.53 -13.74
N THR A 38 -2.67 -3.49 -13.94
CA THR A 38 -3.48 -3.68 -15.14
C THR A 38 -4.78 -2.86 -15.02
N PRO A 39 -5.16 -2.08 -16.05
CA PRO A 39 -6.41 -1.33 -16.04
C PRO A 39 -7.63 -2.21 -15.75
N GLY A 40 -8.55 -1.73 -14.89
CA GLY A 40 -9.80 -2.44 -14.56
C GLY A 40 -9.65 -3.66 -13.63
N ALA A 41 -8.42 -4.07 -13.31
CA ALA A 41 -8.16 -5.32 -12.62
C ALA A 41 -8.72 -5.39 -11.19
N TYR A 42 -9.08 -4.28 -10.52
CA TYR A 42 -9.72 -4.35 -9.20
C TYR A 42 -11.21 -4.74 -9.24
N GLY A 43 -11.87 -4.55 -10.39
CA GLY A 43 -13.30 -4.85 -10.57
C GLY A 43 -13.57 -6.12 -11.38
N THR A 44 -12.53 -6.72 -11.96
CA THR A 44 -12.63 -7.94 -12.77
C THR A 44 -11.63 -8.98 -12.29
N SER A 45 -11.84 -10.25 -12.67
CA SER A 45 -10.86 -11.33 -12.46
C SER A 45 -9.77 -11.36 -13.54
N ILE A 46 -9.71 -10.35 -14.41
CA ILE A 46 -8.71 -10.27 -15.48
C ILE A 46 -7.40 -9.80 -14.85
N ASP A 47 -6.44 -10.71 -14.78
CA ASP A 47 -5.06 -10.42 -14.40
C ASP A 47 -4.15 -10.77 -15.59
N ASP A 48 -4.28 -10.00 -16.66
CA ASP A 48 -3.33 -10.06 -17.77
C ASP A 48 -2.08 -9.27 -17.39
N ALA A 49 -1.06 -9.99 -16.94
CA ALA A 49 0.22 -9.42 -16.55
C ALA A 49 0.93 -8.71 -17.72
N ALA A 50 0.65 -9.07 -18.98
CA ALA A 50 1.23 -8.42 -20.14
C ALA A 50 0.61 -7.04 -20.42
N ALA A 51 -0.60 -6.79 -19.91
CA ALA A 51 -1.29 -5.51 -19.99
C ALA A 51 -0.99 -4.57 -18.79
N GLY A 52 -0.20 -5.02 -17.81
CA GLY A 52 0.18 -4.22 -16.65
C GLY A 52 1.22 -3.15 -16.99
N GLN A 53 1.12 -1.96 -16.39
CA GLN A 53 2.11 -0.89 -16.59
C GLN A 53 3.52 -1.27 -16.10
N PHE A 54 3.60 -2.06 -15.03
CA PHE A 54 4.82 -2.60 -14.45
C PHE A 54 4.49 -3.83 -13.60
N SER A 55 5.49 -4.69 -13.37
CA SER A 55 5.36 -5.82 -12.46
C SER A 55 5.38 -5.38 -10.99
N THR A 56 4.62 -6.08 -10.16
CA THR A 56 4.64 -5.94 -8.70
C THR A 56 5.46 -7.08 -8.09
N ASP A 57 6.30 -6.73 -7.11
CA ASP A 57 7.21 -7.64 -6.42
C ASP A 57 6.77 -7.90 -4.97
N ASP A 58 5.92 -7.04 -4.42
CA ASP A 58 5.16 -7.31 -3.20
C ASP A 58 3.68 -7.54 -3.53
N ARG A 59 3.25 -8.81 -3.44
CA ARG A 59 1.87 -9.26 -3.71
C ARG A 59 1.02 -9.39 -2.45
N ARG A 60 1.52 -8.95 -1.28
CA ARG A 60 0.76 -8.99 -0.03
C ARG A 60 -0.52 -8.17 -0.17
N SER A 61 -1.60 -8.71 0.36
CA SER A 61 -2.85 -8.00 0.57
C SER A 61 -2.68 -6.82 1.52
N VAL A 62 -3.65 -5.91 1.53
CA VAL A 62 -3.70 -4.79 2.49
C VAL A 62 -3.63 -5.30 3.93
N ALA A 63 -4.34 -6.38 4.25
CA ALA A 63 -4.37 -6.97 5.59
C ALA A 63 -3.00 -7.54 5.99
N GLU A 64 -2.29 -8.23 5.09
CA GLU A 64 -0.96 -8.77 5.34
C GLU A 64 0.08 -7.69 5.56
N LEU A 65 0.12 -6.65 4.72
CA LEU A 65 1.03 -5.53 4.92
C LEU A 65 0.71 -4.80 6.23
N ALA A 66 -0.58 -4.60 6.53
CA ALA A 66 -0.98 -3.94 7.77
C ALA A 66 -0.57 -4.75 9.01
N ARG A 67 -0.56 -6.09 8.95
CA ARG A 67 0.01 -6.93 10.02
C ARG A 67 1.52 -6.74 10.15
N ALA A 68 2.25 -6.69 9.03
CA ALA A 68 3.70 -6.47 9.05
C ALA A 68 4.07 -5.12 9.66
N ILE A 69 3.35 -4.04 9.31
CA ILE A 69 3.56 -2.70 9.87
C ILE A 69 3.29 -2.69 11.38
N ARG A 70 2.19 -3.30 11.83
CA ARG A 70 1.88 -3.42 13.26
C ARG A 70 2.93 -4.25 14.02
N ALA A 71 3.40 -5.35 13.44
CA ALA A 71 4.45 -6.18 14.01
C ALA A 71 5.79 -5.43 14.15
N ALA A 72 6.04 -4.45 13.28
CA ALA A 72 7.19 -3.54 13.38
C ALA A 72 7.00 -2.42 14.43
N GLY A 73 5.85 -2.36 15.12
CA GLY A 73 5.57 -1.37 16.16
C GLY A 73 4.94 -0.06 15.65
N TYR A 74 4.43 -0.03 14.41
CA TYR A 74 3.85 1.17 13.80
C TYR A 74 2.32 1.08 13.66
N ALA A 75 1.66 2.22 13.73
CA ALA A 75 0.24 2.35 13.45
C ALA A 75 -0.01 2.35 11.93
N VAL A 76 -1.08 1.70 11.49
CA VAL A 76 -1.55 1.71 10.10
C VAL A 76 -2.74 2.64 10.02
N VAL A 77 -2.66 3.64 9.15
CA VAL A 77 -3.76 4.54 8.82
C VAL A 77 -4.15 4.28 7.37
N THR A 78 -5.41 3.94 7.13
CA THR A 78 -5.97 3.83 5.78
C THR A 78 -6.88 5.02 5.49
N LYS A 79 -7.44 5.13 4.28
CA LYS A 79 -8.33 6.24 3.93
C LYS A 79 -9.76 6.05 4.45
N ASP A 80 -9.94 5.20 5.45
CA ASP A 80 -11.21 4.89 6.11
C ASP A 80 -11.67 5.97 7.09
N PHE A 81 -10.87 7.01 7.30
CA PHE A 81 -11.30 8.24 7.99
C PHE A 81 -11.97 9.26 7.07
N ASP A 82 -11.87 9.11 5.74
CA ASP A 82 -12.40 10.08 4.77
C ASP A 82 -13.84 9.68 4.40
N PRO A 83 -14.87 10.46 4.81
CA PRO A 83 -16.27 10.13 4.54
C PRO A 83 -16.59 9.97 3.05
N ALA A 84 -15.82 10.60 2.17
CA ALA A 84 -15.99 10.45 0.72
C ALA A 84 -15.70 9.02 0.21
N PHE A 85 -15.05 8.19 1.02
CA PHE A 85 -14.66 6.81 0.69
C PHE A 85 -15.33 5.76 1.59
N LEU A 86 -16.21 6.19 2.49
CA LEU A 86 -17.01 5.30 3.32
C LEU A 86 -18.27 4.89 2.56
N GLY A 87 -18.51 3.58 2.46
CA GLY A 87 -19.80 3.07 2.00
C GLY A 87 -20.93 3.48 2.97
N PRO A 88 -22.19 3.40 2.55
CA PRO A 88 -23.33 3.87 3.34
C PRO A 88 -23.42 3.24 4.74
N GLU A 89 -22.87 2.04 4.92
CA GLU A 89 -22.87 1.31 6.21
C GLU A 89 -21.86 1.84 7.23
N ARG A 90 -20.88 2.66 6.82
CA ARG A 90 -19.79 3.15 7.70
C ARG A 90 -19.74 4.67 7.82
N ALA A 91 -20.63 5.39 7.14
CA ALA A 91 -20.68 6.85 7.13
C ALA A 91 -21.49 7.47 8.28
N ALA A 92 -22.00 6.64 9.21
CA ALA A 92 -22.82 7.06 10.37
C ALA A 92 -21.99 7.18 11.65
#